data_AF-A0A0L0LF67-F1
#
_entry.id   AF-A0A0L0LF67-F1
#
_cell.length_a   1.000
_cell.length_b   1.000
_cell.length_c   1.000
_cell.angle_alpha   90.00
_cell.angle_beta   90.00
_cell.angle_gamma   90.00
#
_symmetry.space_group_name_H-M   'P 1'
#
loop_
_entity.id
_entity.type
_entity.pdbx_description
1 polymer ?
#
loop_
_entity_poly.entity_id
_entity_poly.type
_entity_poly.pdbx_seq_one_letter_code
_entity_poly.pdbx_strand_id
1 'polypeptide(L)'
;MYTFINILEFEPRFRFKLRDIATARLATLNPSKIRVCAKIINMKFKNDKFRKNRGGYTRLLKISCEKCSSSICLYQKDGPGNLRRMYIDRMIDPTVSIFRKDLSCPKGHLLGVKIIYEKEKRPAFRLFVDSVTKKVVKNK
;
A
#
# COMPACT_ATOMS: atom_id res chain seq x y z
N MET A 1 4.80 19.40 47.54
CA MET A 1 6.03 19.16 46.76
C MET A 1 5.63 19.02 45.30
N TYR A 2 5.71 20.11 44.55
CA TYR A 2 5.40 20.17 43.12
C TYR A 2 6.71 20.40 42.37
N THR A 3 7.04 19.54 41.40
CA THR A 3 8.08 19.83 40.41
C THR A 3 7.44 19.85 39.04
N PHE A 4 7.23 21.08 38.58
CA PHE A 4 7.12 21.46 37.18
C PHE A 4 8.34 20.96 36.40
N ILE A 5 8.12 20.41 35.21
CA ILE A 5 9.15 20.34 34.17
C ILE A 5 8.58 21.02 32.93
N ASN A 6 9.02 22.27 32.75
CA ASN A 6 9.07 22.98 31.48
C ASN A 6 10.22 22.40 30.64
N ILE A 7 10.03 22.24 29.33
CA ILE A 7 11.02 22.37 28.23
C ILE A 7 10.15 22.35 26.96
N LEU A 8 9.79 23.52 26.43
CA LEU A 8 10.52 24.34 25.44
C LEU A 8 10.38 23.82 23.99
N GLU A 9 9.78 24.72 23.21
CA GLU A 9 9.55 24.71 21.78
C GLU A 9 10.85 24.55 20.98
N PHE A 10 10.77 23.86 19.84
CA PHE A 10 11.85 23.87 18.86
C PHE A 10 11.26 23.97 17.44
N GLU A 11 11.08 25.21 17.00
CA GLU A 11 10.94 25.60 15.60
C GLU A 11 12.33 25.77 14.96
N PRO A 12 12.55 25.28 13.73
CA PRO A 12 13.53 25.91 12.86
C PRO A 12 12.86 26.55 11.63
N ARG A 13 12.81 27.88 11.71
CA ARG A 13 12.58 28.82 10.60
C ARG A 13 13.61 28.62 9.49
N PHE A 14 13.20 28.16 8.31
CA PHE A 14 13.97 28.33 7.08
C PHE A 14 13.50 29.59 6.35
N ARG A 15 14.39 30.60 6.34
CA ARG A 15 14.21 31.91 5.71
C ARG A 15 14.87 31.90 4.33
N PHE A 16 14.11 31.65 3.27
CA PHE A 16 14.57 31.91 1.90
C PHE A 16 14.31 33.38 1.54
N LYS A 17 15.35 34.07 1.11
CA LYS A 17 15.30 35.45 0.60
C LYS A 17 14.53 35.47 -0.74
N LEU A 18 13.59 36.40 -0.84
CA LEU A 18 12.88 36.80 -2.06
C LEU A 18 13.71 37.78 -2.89
N ARG A 19 13.35 37.87 -4.19
CA ARG A 19 13.91 38.64 -5.33
C ARG A 19 14.78 37.70 -6.18
N ASP A 20 14.31 37.22 -7.32
CA ASP A 20 13.95 38.05 -8.47
C ASP A 20 12.54 37.87 -9.03
N ILE A 21 12.01 39.02 -9.47
CA ILE A 21 10.73 39.20 -10.15
C ILE A 21 10.97 38.94 -11.63
N ALA A 22 10.32 37.91 -12.17
CA ALA A 22 10.00 37.84 -13.58
C ALA A 22 8.61 37.21 -13.73
N THR A 23 7.62 38.10 -13.79
CA THR A 23 6.43 38.01 -14.63
C THR A 23 6.20 36.67 -15.34
N ALA A 24 5.34 35.83 -14.77
CA ALA A 24 4.57 34.86 -15.55
C ALA A 24 3.19 34.66 -14.89
N ARG A 25 2.18 35.11 -15.63
CA ARG A 25 0.74 34.99 -15.40
C ARG A 25 0.34 33.72 -14.63
N LEU A 26 -0.41 33.93 -13.55
CA LEU A 26 -1.38 32.99 -13.02
C LEU A 26 -2.37 32.62 -14.14
N ALA A 27 -2.14 31.46 -14.76
CA ALA A 27 -3.13 30.75 -15.55
C ALA A 27 -3.22 29.33 -14.97
N THR A 28 -4.10 29.18 -13.98
CA THR A 28 -4.96 28.00 -13.78
C THR A 28 -4.36 26.65 -14.18
N LEU A 29 -3.45 26.12 -13.35
CA LEU A 29 -3.20 24.68 -13.34
C LEU A 29 -4.43 23.99 -12.73
N ASN A 30 -5.35 23.62 -13.61
CA ASN A 30 -6.44 22.70 -13.35
C ASN A 30 -5.92 21.42 -12.67
N PRO A 31 -6.38 21.07 -11.45
CA PRO A 31 -5.98 19.84 -10.77
C PRO A 31 -6.54 18.56 -11.42
N SER A 32 -7.31 18.67 -12.51
CA SER A 32 -7.94 17.56 -13.23
C SER A 32 -7.05 16.88 -14.29
N LYS A 33 -5.81 17.32 -14.49
CA LYS A 33 -4.86 16.75 -15.46
C LYS A 33 -3.46 16.52 -14.90
N ILE A 34 -3.34 16.20 -13.61
CA ILE A 34 -2.16 15.48 -13.14
C ILE A 34 -2.27 14.08 -13.75
N ARG A 35 -1.66 13.93 -14.92
CA ARG A 35 -1.34 12.65 -15.53
C ARG A 35 -0.89 11.74 -14.38
N VAL A 36 -1.60 10.64 -14.21
CA VAL A 36 -1.11 9.49 -13.45
C VAL A 36 0.06 8.90 -14.24
N CYS A 37 1.14 9.67 -14.40
CA CYS A 37 2.49 9.21 -14.64
C CYS A 37 3.06 8.83 -13.27
N ALA A 38 2.28 8.08 -12.49
CA ALA A 38 2.75 7.52 -11.24
C ALA A 38 3.65 6.36 -11.62
N LYS A 39 4.95 6.67 -11.75
CA LYS A 39 6.08 5.80 -11.47
C LYS A 39 5.74 4.34 -11.76
N ILE A 40 5.97 3.90 -13.00
CA ILE A 40 6.06 2.47 -13.31
C ILE A 40 7.24 1.98 -12.47
N ILE A 41 6.95 1.58 -11.23
CA ILE A 41 7.91 0.91 -10.38
C ILE A 41 8.33 -0.29 -11.21
N ASN A 42 9.65 -0.45 -11.41
CA ASN A 42 10.23 -1.61 -12.08
C ASN A 42 9.99 -2.84 -11.18
N MET A 43 8.73 -3.25 -11.04
CA MET A 43 8.28 -4.31 -10.16
C MET A 43 8.57 -5.62 -10.87
N LYS A 44 9.67 -6.27 -10.47
CA LYS A 44 9.94 -7.64 -10.89
C LYS A 44 8.89 -8.55 -10.25
N PHE A 45 7.96 -9.06 -11.07
CA PHE A 45 7.03 -10.09 -10.64
C PHE A 45 7.79 -11.33 -10.16
N LYS A 46 7.35 -11.90 -9.04
CA LYS A 46 7.90 -13.15 -8.55
C LYS A 46 7.51 -14.29 -9.48
N ASN A 47 8.52 -15.05 -9.90
CA ASN A 47 8.37 -16.23 -10.75
C ASN A 47 8.93 -17.45 -10.01
N ASP A 48 8.07 -18.13 -9.26
CA ASP A 48 8.42 -19.31 -8.48
C ASP A 48 7.70 -20.57 -9.02
N LYS A 49 8.11 -21.75 -8.52
CA LYS A 49 7.42 -23.01 -8.83
C LYS A 49 5.92 -22.96 -8.48
N PHE A 50 5.55 -22.21 -7.44
CA PHE A 50 4.16 -22.06 -7.01
C PHE A 50 3.31 -21.34 -8.05
N ARG A 51 3.87 -20.37 -8.79
CA ARG A 51 3.20 -19.75 -9.94
C ARG A 51 2.89 -20.77 -11.02
N LYS A 52 3.87 -21.62 -11.39
CA LYS A 52 3.70 -22.66 -12.41
C LYS A 52 2.61 -23.66 -12.02
N ASN A 53 2.64 -24.16 -10.79
CA ASN A 53 1.64 -25.10 -10.27
C ASN A 53 0.21 -24.53 -10.23
N ARG A 54 0.05 -23.20 -10.25
CA ARG A 54 -1.24 -22.50 -10.18
C ARG A 54 -1.72 -21.99 -11.54
N GLY A 55 -1.19 -22.54 -12.64
CA GLY A 55 -1.60 -22.22 -14.01
C GLY A 55 -0.73 -21.17 -14.70
N GLY A 56 0.41 -20.79 -14.12
CA GLY A 56 1.46 -20.01 -14.79
C GLY A 56 1.16 -18.52 -15.01
N TYR A 57 -0.10 -18.09 -14.88
CA TYR A 57 -0.48 -16.69 -15.01
C TYR A 57 -0.57 -15.97 -13.67
N THR A 58 -0.32 -14.67 -13.74
CA THR A 58 -0.31 -13.75 -12.61
C THR A 58 -1.14 -12.53 -12.94
N ARG A 59 -1.90 -12.04 -11.96
CA ARG A 59 -2.65 -10.78 -12.05
C ARG A 59 -2.19 -9.85 -10.93
N LEU A 60 -2.04 -8.58 -11.26
CA LEU A 60 -1.78 -7.55 -10.26
C LEU A 60 -3.12 -7.02 -9.74
N LEU A 61 -3.31 -7.10 -8.43
CA LEU A 61 -4.50 -6.60 -7.75
C LEU A 61 -4.15 -5.40 -6.89
N LYS A 62 -4.89 -4.31 -7.02
CA LYS A 62 -4.93 -3.25 -6.03
C LYS A 62 -5.85 -3.68 -4.91
N ILE A 63 -5.29 -3.83 -3.71
CA ILE A 63 -6.02 -4.21 -2.51
C ILE A 63 -6.33 -2.93 -1.72
N SER A 64 -7.61 -2.70 -1.49
CA SER A 64 -8.12 -1.62 -0.67
C SER A 64 -8.99 -2.19 0.44
N CYS A 65 -9.10 -1.50 1.57
CA CYS A 65 -10.07 -1.89 2.58
C CYS A 65 -11.47 -1.52 2.11
N GLU A 66 -12.44 -2.40 2.37
CA GLU A 66 -13.83 -2.20 1.97
C GLU A 66 -14.49 -1.03 2.70
N LYS A 67 -14.28 -0.92 4.02
CA LYS A 67 -14.87 0.13 4.86
C LYS A 67 -14.27 1.52 4.61
N CYS A 68 -12.94 1.62 4.63
CA CYS A 68 -12.23 2.91 4.58
C CYS A 68 -11.82 3.32 3.14
N SER A 69 -11.94 2.42 2.15
CA SER A 69 -11.46 2.59 0.77
C SER A 69 -9.96 2.91 0.62
N SER A 70 -9.19 2.91 1.71
CA SER A 70 -7.75 3.19 1.68
C SER A 70 -6.99 2.09 0.94
N SER A 71 -6.01 2.47 0.12
CA SER A 71 -5.10 1.52 -0.52
C SER A 71 -4.14 0.91 0.51
N ILE A 72 -4.10 -0.42 0.55
CA ILE A 72 -3.25 -1.19 1.46
C ILE A 72 -1.96 -1.57 0.76
N CYS A 73 -2.07 -2.24 -0.38
CA CYS A 73 -0.92 -2.67 -1.16
C CYS A 73 -1.34 -3.03 -2.58
N LEU A 74 -0.33 -3.19 -3.44
CA LEU A 74 -0.48 -3.97 -4.65
C LEU A 74 -0.16 -5.43 -4.33
N TYR A 75 -0.91 -6.37 -4.89
CA TYR A 75 -0.77 -7.78 -4.60
C TYR A 75 -0.65 -8.59 -5.88
N GLN A 76 0.40 -9.40 -5.95
CA GLN A 76 0.59 -10.34 -7.03
C GLN A 76 -0.22 -11.62 -6.77
N LYS A 77 -1.37 -11.75 -7.44
CA LYS A 77 -2.19 -12.97 -7.37
C LYS A 77 -1.81 -13.95 -8.46
N ASP A 78 -1.49 -15.17 -8.06
CA ASP A 78 -1.27 -16.29 -8.99
C ASP A 78 -2.54 -17.14 -9.12
N GLY A 79 -2.83 -17.54 -10.35
CA GLY A 79 -3.90 -18.49 -10.68
C GLY A 79 -5.34 -17.98 -10.51
N PRO A 80 -6.33 -18.86 -10.75
CA PRO A 80 -7.76 -18.54 -10.66
C PRO A 80 -8.25 -18.46 -9.21
N GLY A 81 -9.52 -18.09 -9.02
CA GLY A 81 -10.20 -18.18 -7.73
C GLY A 81 -10.16 -16.93 -6.85
N ASN A 82 -10.84 -17.02 -5.70
CA ASN A 82 -11.01 -15.91 -4.76
C ASN A 82 -9.80 -15.69 -3.85
N LEU A 83 -9.55 -14.42 -3.50
CA LEU A 83 -8.48 -14.04 -2.59
C LEU A 83 -8.89 -14.27 -1.14
N ARG A 84 -8.67 -15.49 -0.64
CA ARG A 84 -8.90 -15.83 0.78
C ARG A 84 -7.67 -15.60 1.66
N ARG A 85 -6.48 -15.59 1.06
CA ARG A 85 -5.19 -15.48 1.74
C ARG A 85 -4.25 -14.59 0.95
N MET A 86 -3.43 -13.82 1.66
CA MET A 86 -2.40 -12.96 1.08
C MET A 86 -1.02 -13.36 1.60
N TYR A 87 -0.15 -13.83 0.72
CA TYR A 87 1.24 -14.14 1.08
C TYR A 87 2.03 -12.84 1.23
N ILE A 88 2.76 -12.67 2.34
CA ILE A 88 3.35 -11.36 2.65
C ILE A 88 4.41 -10.96 1.63
N ASP A 89 5.13 -11.93 1.12
CA ASP A 89 6.20 -11.71 0.18
C ASP A 89 5.68 -11.45 -1.25
N ARG A 90 4.37 -11.60 -1.51
CA ARG A 90 3.71 -11.17 -2.76
C ARG A 90 3.03 -9.81 -2.65
N MET A 91 3.08 -9.20 -1.46
CA MET A 91 2.67 -7.81 -1.26
C MET A 91 3.76 -6.90 -1.81
N ILE A 92 3.34 -5.88 -2.55
CA ILE A 92 4.20 -4.87 -3.16
C ILE A 92 3.75 -3.51 -2.66
N ASP A 93 4.70 -2.69 -2.21
CA ASP A 93 4.45 -1.41 -1.53
C ASP A 93 3.29 -1.45 -0.52
N PRO A 94 3.44 -2.23 0.57
CA PRO A 94 2.48 -2.21 1.65
C PRO A 94 2.57 -0.89 2.41
N THR A 95 1.44 -0.18 2.50
CA THR A 95 1.29 1.02 3.33
C THR A 95 1.09 0.69 4.82
N VAL A 96 0.94 -0.60 5.14
CA VAL A 96 0.64 -1.12 6.47
C VAL A 96 1.76 -2.02 6.98
N SER A 97 1.89 -2.13 8.30
CA SER A 97 2.92 -2.94 8.94
C SER A 97 2.66 -4.45 8.76
N ILE A 98 3.58 -5.15 8.09
CA ILE A 98 3.52 -6.60 7.82
C ILE A 98 3.94 -7.47 9.03
N PHE A 99 4.68 -6.86 9.97
CA PHE A 99 5.26 -7.58 11.11
C PHE A 99 4.25 -7.88 12.22
N ARG A 100 3.13 -7.15 12.25
CA ARG A 100 2.07 -7.35 13.25
C ARG A 100 1.37 -8.69 13.09
N LYS A 101 0.70 -9.12 14.17
CA LYS A 101 -0.11 -10.35 14.19
C LYS A 101 -1.40 -10.18 13.36
N ASP A 102 -1.87 -8.96 13.25
CA ASP A 102 -3.07 -8.54 12.53
C ASP A 102 -2.73 -7.70 11.30
N LEU A 103 -3.57 -7.79 10.28
CA LEU A 103 -3.54 -6.89 9.12
C LEU A 103 -4.64 -5.85 9.31
N SER A 104 -4.26 -4.60 9.56
CA SER A 104 -5.19 -3.49 9.81
C SER A 104 -5.06 -2.35 8.78
N CYS A 105 -6.18 -1.71 8.42
CA CYS A 105 -6.22 -0.48 7.63
C CYS A 105 -5.54 0.66 8.41
N PRO A 106 -5.00 1.71 7.76
CA PRO A 106 -4.53 2.92 8.44
C PRO A 106 -5.57 3.58 9.36
N LYS A 107 -6.87 3.33 9.12
CA LYS A 107 -7.98 3.78 9.99
C LYS A 107 -8.32 2.81 11.13
N GLY A 108 -7.53 1.75 11.35
CA GLY A 108 -7.72 0.80 12.45
C GLY A 108 -8.68 -0.37 12.20
N HIS A 109 -9.22 -0.54 10.98
CA HIS A 109 -10.09 -1.68 10.68
C HIS A 109 -9.30 -2.98 10.52
N LEU A 110 -9.74 -4.05 11.18
CA LEU A 110 -9.16 -5.39 11.08
C LEU A 110 -9.55 -6.06 9.76
N LEU A 111 -8.57 -6.42 8.93
CA LEU A 111 -8.76 -7.01 7.59
C LEU A 111 -8.47 -8.51 7.56
N GLY A 112 -7.57 -8.95 8.44
CA GLY A 112 -7.14 -10.34 8.52
C GLY A 112 -6.16 -10.60 9.65
N VAL A 113 -5.77 -11.86 9.78
CA VAL A 113 -4.83 -12.34 10.80
C VAL A 113 -3.66 -13.08 10.15
N LYS A 114 -2.46 -12.91 10.71
CA LYS A 114 -1.24 -13.57 10.26
C LYS A 114 -1.28 -15.04 10.65
N ILE A 115 -1.03 -15.90 9.67
CA ILE A 115 -0.97 -17.35 9.80
C ILE A 115 0.24 -17.89 9.03
N ILE A 116 0.69 -19.10 9.39
CA ILE A 116 1.65 -19.85 8.57
C ILE A 116 0.83 -20.87 7.78
N TYR A 117 0.95 -20.86 6.46
CA TYR A 117 0.25 -21.83 5.63
C TYR A 117 1.01 -23.16 5.62
N GLU A 118 0.48 -24.17 6.30
CA GLU A 118 1.15 -25.45 6.59
C GLU A 118 1.71 -26.14 5.34
N LYS A 119 0.95 -26.17 4.22
CA LYS A 119 1.38 -26.87 3.00
C LYS A 119 2.65 -26.28 2.36
N GLU A 120 2.88 -24.98 2.55
CA GLU A 120 4.03 -24.27 1.95
C GLU A 120 5.00 -23.73 3.01
N LYS A 121 4.70 -23.93 4.30
CA LYS A 121 5.39 -23.37 5.47
C LYS A 121 5.72 -21.88 5.34
N ARG A 122 4.81 -21.12 4.71
CA ARG A 122 5.03 -19.72 4.32
C ARG A 122 4.08 -18.79 5.09
N PRO A 123 4.56 -17.62 5.56
CA PRO A 123 3.71 -16.66 6.24
C PRO A 123 2.70 -16.03 5.26
N ALA A 124 1.45 -15.93 5.69
CA ALA A 124 0.36 -15.34 4.95
C ALA A 124 -0.64 -14.68 5.91
N PHE A 125 -1.44 -13.75 5.40
CA PHE A 125 -2.61 -13.24 6.11
C PHE A 125 -3.86 -13.99 5.64
N ARG A 126 -4.63 -14.55 6.58
CA ARG A 126 -5.99 -15.00 6.35
C ARG A 126 -6.90 -13.78 6.39
N LEU A 127 -7.55 -13.48 5.27
CA LEU A 127 -8.47 -12.36 5.18
C LEU A 127 -9.84 -12.76 5.74
N PHE A 128 -10.53 -11.80 6.35
CA PHE A 128 -11.96 -11.93 6.62
C PHE A 128 -12.76 -11.77 5.32
N VAL A 129 -13.95 -12.34 5.32
CA VAL A 129 -14.88 -12.20 4.19
C VAL A 129 -15.29 -10.73 4.11
N ASP A 130 -15.30 -10.16 2.91
CA ASP A 130 -15.72 -8.78 2.65
C ASP A 130 -15.02 -7.73 3.52
N SER A 131 -13.73 -7.96 3.80
CA SER A 131 -12.88 -6.96 4.46
C SER A 131 -12.10 -6.10 3.47
N VAL A 132 -11.87 -6.61 2.26
CA VAL A 132 -11.02 -5.98 1.24
C VAL A 132 -11.66 -5.98 -0.13
N THR A 133 -11.58 -4.83 -0.78
CA THR A 133 -11.92 -4.66 -2.19
C THR A 133 -10.70 -4.98 -3.06
N LYS A 134 -10.91 -5.79 -4.10
CA LYS A 134 -9.89 -6.19 -5.08
C LYS A 134 -10.18 -5.57 -6.45
N LYS A 135 -9.25 -4.77 -6.98
CA LYS A 135 -9.34 -4.21 -8.34
C LYS A 135 -8.18 -4.69 -9.18
N VAL A 136 -8.45 -5.26 -10.36
CA VAL A 136 -7.39 -5.72 -11.28
C VAL A 136 -6.73 -4.49 -11.92
N VAL A 137 -5.41 -4.38 -11.78
CA VAL A 137 -4.63 -3.36 -12.48
C VAL A 137 -4.23 -3.93 -13.83
N LYS A 138 -4.78 -3.36 -14.91
CA LYS A 138 -4.32 -3.65 -16.27
C LYS A 138 -3.14 -2.74 -16.57
N ASN A 139 -2.02 -3.31 -16.97
CA ASN A 139 -0.96 -2.53 -17.61
C ASN A 139 -1.46 -2.23 -19.04
N LYS A 140 -1.59 -0.95 -19.39
CA LYS A 140 -1.92 -0.51 -20.74
C LYS A 140 -0.64 -0.20 -21.50
#